data_AF-A0A5Y9AYA0-F1
#
_entry.id   AF-A0A5Y9AYA0-F1
#
_cell.length_a   1.000
_cell.length_b   1.000
_cell.length_c   1.000
_cell.angle_alpha   90.00
_cell.angle_beta   90.00
_cell.angle_gamma   90.00
#
_symmetry.space_group_name_H-M   'P 1'
#
loop_
_entity.id
_entity.type
_entity.pdbx_description
1 polymer ?
#
loop_
_entity_poly.entity_id
_entity_poly.type
_entity_poly.pdbx_seq_one_letter_code
_entity_poly.pdbx_strand_id
1 'polypeptide(L)'
;LEYLFACNEQKAKFYNATEGGARINFTEELSFKECCEKLLTKEKPKFELPKSLTKNRSDKLLAKFKEKIQKDQENAKRFLDDALALKQILENILSKDFILPLEFLEKVYQNIENFNHSLDTDEFIQDGILKAVMYERGLKISLVYKENIVDNASFITAYIKAYHEWLLYFIEKLEQKINIIINSLKETQ
;
A
#
# COMPACT_ATOMS: atom_id res chain seq x y z
N LEU A 1 -19.57 -6.53 13.55
CA LEU A 1 -19.80 -7.98 13.73
C LEU A 1 -21.27 -8.27 14.00
N GLU A 2 -21.86 -7.62 15.01
CA GLU A 2 -23.27 -7.83 15.40
C GLU A 2 -24.30 -7.60 14.28
N TYR A 3 -24.07 -6.62 13.40
CA TYR A 3 -24.92 -6.41 12.21
C TYR A 3 -24.95 -7.63 11.29
N LEU A 4 -23.80 -8.30 11.08
CA LEU A 4 -23.73 -9.51 10.27
C LEU A 4 -24.55 -10.65 10.91
N PHE A 5 -24.48 -10.78 12.23
CA PHE A 5 -25.19 -11.82 12.97
C PHE A 5 -26.70 -11.60 12.93
N ALA A 6 -27.15 -10.36 13.19
CA ALA A 6 -28.56 -9.98 13.11
C ALA A 6 -29.16 -10.24 11.71
N CYS A 7 -28.44 -9.90 10.64
CA CYS A 7 -28.91 -10.14 9.27
C CYS A 7 -28.97 -11.63 8.87
N ASN A 8 -28.36 -12.53 9.65
CA ASN A 8 -28.22 -13.94 9.30
C ASN A 8 -28.71 -14.90 10.40
N GLU A 9 -29.42 -14.41 11.40
CA GLU A 9 -29.91 -15.20 12.55
C GLU A 9 -30.76 -16.41 12.12
N GLN A 10 -31.51 -16.29 11.01
CA GLN A 10 -32.29 -17.41 10.46
C GLN A 10 -31.47 -18.42 9.64
N LYS A 11 -30.24 -18.08 9.24
CA LYS A 11 -29.39 -18.90 8.35
C LYS A 11 -28.28 -19.63 9.08
N ALA A 12 -27.83 -19.08 10.20
CA ALA A 12 -26.73 -19.63 10.98
C ALA A 12 -26.92 -19.31 12.45
N LYS A 13 -26.39 -20.20 13.29
CA LYS A 13 -26.35 -20.02 14.73
C LYS A 13 -24.96 -19.52 15.13
N PHE A 14 -24.91 -18.41 15.84
CA PHE A 14 -23.65 -17.77 16.25
C PHE A 14 -23.40 -18.02 17.73
N TYR A 15 -22.17 -18.39 18.06
CA TYR A 15 -21.73 -18.65 19.44
C TYR A 15 -20.59 -17.70 19.80
N ASN A 16 -20.64 -17.09 20.98
CA ASN A 16 -19.52 -16.39 21.58
C ASN A 16 -18.83 -17.32 22.57
N ALA A 17 -17.57 -17.66 22.28
CA ALA A 17 -16.74 -18.53 23.10
C ALA A 17 -15.55 -17.83 23.74
N THR A 18 -15.64 -16.52 23.92
CA THR A 18 -14.57 -15.74 24.55
C THR A 18 -14.61 -15.90 26.07
N GLU A 19 -13.52 -16.40 26.66
CA GLU A 19 -13.40 -16.52 28.11
C GLU A 19 -12.79 -15.22 28.67
N GLY A 20 -13.65 -14.35 29.21
CA GLY A 20 -13.25 -13.02 29.72
C GLY A 20 -13.29 -11.88 28.68
N GLY A 21 -13.86 -12.15 27.49
CA GLY A 21 -14.09 -11.14 26.45
C GLY A 21 -15.39 -10.34 26.64
N ALA A 22 -15.61 -9.38 25.74
CA ALA A 22 -16.87 -8.64 25.69
C ALA A 22 -18.00 -9.53 25.16
N ARG A 23 -19.19 -9.40 25.76
CA ARG A 23 -20.41 -10.01 25.24
C ARG A 23 -20.72 -9.45 23.85
N ILE A 24 -21.11 -10.33 22.92
CA ILE A 24 -21.47 -9.94 21.55
C ILE A 24 -22.97 -10.22 21.34
N ASN A 25 -23.73 -9.20 20.95
CA ASN A 25 -25.17 -9.36 20.72
C ASN A 25 -25.47 -10.33 19.55
N PHE A 26 -26.64 -10.97 19.61
CA PHE A 26 -27.10 -11.96 18.61
C PHE A 26 -26.22 -13.22 18.52
N THR A 27 -25.55 -13.56 19.63
CA THR A 27 -24.80 -14.80 19.79
C THR A 27 -25.25 -15.54 21.06
N GLU A 28 -25.08 -16.86 21.08
CA GLU A 28 -25.21 -17.65 22.30
C GLU A 28 -23.87 -17.74 23.02
N GLU A 29 -23.85 -17.42 24.32
CA GLU A 29 -22.67 -17.58 25.15
C GLU A 29 -22.45 -19.06 25.49
N LEU A 30 -21.27 -19.58 25.12
CA LEU A 30 -20.82 -20.93 25.46
C LEU A 30 -19.33 -20.89 25.71
N SER A 31 -18.82 -21.54 26.75
CA SER A 31 -17.36 -21.63 26.91
C SER A 31 -16.72 -22.37 25.71
N PHE A 32 -15.42 -22.15 25.49
CA PHE A 32 -14.70 -22.88 24.43
C PHE A 32 -14.82 -24.40 24.61
N LYS A 33 -14.71 -24.85 25.87
CA LYS A 33 -14.91 -26.25 26.24
C LYS A 33 -16.30 -26.77 25.85
N GLU A 34 -17.36 -26.04 26.19
CA GLU A 34 -18.72 -26.44 25.82
C GLU A 34 -18.94 -26.45 24.31
N CYS A 35 -18.35 -25.51 23.57
CA CYS A 35 -18.38 -25.52 22.12
C CYS A 35 -17.73 -26.79 21.56
N CYS A 36 -16.56 -27.19 22.09
CA CYS A 36 -15.92 -28.44 21.70
C CYS A 36 -16.82 -29.65 22.01
N GLU A 37 -17.37 -29.75 23.21
CA GLU A 37 -18.20 -30.89 23.62
C GLU A 37 -19.52 -30.97 22.83
N LYS A 38 -20.17 -29.83 22.54
CA LYS A 38 -21.49 -29.78 21.89
C LYS A 38 -21.41 -29.77 20.36
N LEU A 39 -20.39 -29.14 19.77
CA LEU A 39 -20.33 -28.89 18.32
C LEU A 39 -19.33 -29.79 17.61
N LEU A 40 -18.28 -30.30 18.29
CA LEU A 40 -17.30 -31.21 17.70
C LEU A 40 -17.80 -32.67 17.75
N THR A 41 -19.02 -32.90 17.25
CA THR A 41 -19.70 -34.21 17.32
C THR A 41 -19.29 -35.17 16.20
N LYS A 42 -18.62 -34.66 15.17
CA LYS A 42 -18.09 -35.44 14.06
C LYS A 42 -16.58 -35.42 14.12
N GLU A 43 -15.95 -36.57 13.84
CA GLU A 43 -14.52 -36.58 13.55
C GLU A 43 -14.23 -35.58 12.44
N LYS A 44 -13.19 -34.77 12.63
CA LYS A 44 -12.74 -33.82 11.62
C LYS A 44 -12.47 -34.60 10.33
N PRO A 45 -13.03 -34.19 9.18
CA PRO A 45 -12.75 -34.87 7.93
C PRO A 45 -11.24 -34.90 7.70
N LYS A 46 -10.72 -36.09 7.36
CA LYS A 46 -9.33 -36.24 6.93
C LYS A 46 -9.21 -35.64 5.53
N PHE A 47 -8.74 -34.41 5.47
CA PHE A 47 -8.37 -33.81 4.19
C PHE A 47 -7.06 -34.44 3.72
N GLU A 48 -7.02 -34.85 2.46
CA GLU A 48 -5.75 -35.18 1.83
C GLU A 48 -4.88 -33.91 1.78
N LEU A 49 -3.62 -34.05 2.16
CA LEU A 49 -2.67 -32.96 1.96
C LEU A 49 -2.54 -32.69 0.46
N PRO A 50 -2.41 -31.41 0.04
CA PRO A 50 -2.15 -31.09 -1.36
C PRO A 50 -0.95 -31.87 -1.87
N LYS A 51 -1.09 -32.50 -3.04
CA LYS A 51 0.03 -33.19 -3.70
C LYS A 51 1.15 -32.19 -3.96
N SER A 52 2.38 -32.60 -3.69
CA SER A 52 3.57 -31.82 -4.05
C SER A 52 3.57 -31.49 -5.54
N LEU A 53 4.15 -30.34 -5.88
CA LEU A 53 4.31 -29.93 -7.27
C LEU A 53 5.22 -30.91 -8.00
N THR A 54 4.89 -31.23 -9.25
CA THR A 54 5.84 -31.89 -10.15
C THR A 54 7.01 -30.96 -10.42
N LYS A 55 8.19 -31.53 -10.73
CA LYS A 55 9.39 -30.75 -11.06
C LYS A 55 9.11 -29.69 -12.14
N ASN A 56 8.48 -30.09 -13.25
CA ASN A 56 8.12 -29.16 -14.33
C ASN A 56 7.21 -28.01 -13.87
N ARG A 57 6.27 -28.27 -12.94
CA ARG A 57 5.37 -27.23 -12.42
C ARG A 57 6.12 -26.29 -11.47
N SER A 58 7.01 -26.84 -10.64
CA SER A 58 7.90 -26.06 -9.76
C SER A 58 8.81 -25.14 -10.58
N ASP A 59 9.49 -25.69 -11.60
CA ASP A 59 10.41 -24.94 -12.45
C ASP A 59 9.70 -23.80 -13.21
N LYS A 60 8.49 -24.06 -13.72
CA LYS A 60 7.66 -23.04 -14.38
C LYS A 60 7.25 -21.91 -13.43
N LEU A 61 6.90 -22.22 -12.18
CA LEU A 61 6.56 -21.20 -11.19
C LEU A 61 7.80 -20.38 -10.81
N LEU A 62 8.95 -21.03 -10.62
CA LEU A 62 10.20 -20.36 -10.33
C LEU A 62 10.64 -19.43 -11.47
N ALA A 63 10.50 -19.86 -12.73
CA ALA A 63 10.80 -19.03 -13.89
C ALA A 63 9.94 -17.75 -13.91
N LYS A 64 8.62 -17.88 -13.74
CA LYS A 64 7.70 -16.74 -13.65
C LYS A 64 8.04 -15.79 -12.50
N PHE A 65 8.45 -16.34 -11.36
CA PHE A 65 8.85 -15.55 -10.21
C PHE A 65 10.11 -14.74 -10.50
N LYS A 66 11.13 -15.34 -11.13
CA LYS A 66 12.35 -14.66 -11.56
C LYS A 66 12.06 -13.54 -12.57
N GLU A 67 11.22 -13.81 -13.58
CA GLU A 67 10.78 -12.80 -14.56
C GLU A 67 10.09 -11.61 -13.88
N LYS A 68 9.20 -11.88 -12.92
CA LYS A 68 8.51 -10.82 -12.17
C LYS A 68 9.49 -10.00 -11.34
N ILE A 69 10.45 -10.62 -10.64
CA ILE A 69 11.46 -9.87 -9.88
C ILE A 69 12.30 -8.99 -10.80
N GLN A 70 12.73 -9.50 -11.95
CA GLN A 70 13.53 -8.71 -12.89
C GLN A 70 12.74 -7.49 -13.39
N LYS A 71 11.46 -7.68 -13.76
CA LYS A 71 10.58 -6.56 -14.13
C LYS A 71 10.40 -5.55 -12.99
N ASP A 72 10.25 -6.04 -11.76
CA ASP A 72 10.10 -5.18 -10.58
C ASP A 72 11.39 -4.38 -10.31
N GLN A 73 12.58 -4.93 -10.56
CA GLN A 73 13.84 -4.20 -10.49
C GLN A 73 13.94 -3.09 -11.53
N GLU A 74 13.56 -3.39 -12.78
CA GLU A 74 13.52 -2.41 -13.87
C GLU A 74 12.53 -1.27 -13.56
N ASN A 75 11.32 -1.62 -13.11
CA ASN A 75 10.32 -0.65 -12.69
C ASN A 75 10.82 0.22 -11.53
N ALA A 76 11.43 -0.39 -10.51
CA ALA A 76 11.91 0.34 -9.34
C ALA A 76 13.00 1.35 -9.71
N LYS A 77 13.94 0.95 -10.58
CA LYS A 77 14.97 1.85 -11.09
C LYS A 77 14.36 3.01 -11.88
N ARG A 78 13.43 2.74 -12.80
CA ARG A 78 12.72 3.78 -13.56
C ARG A 78 12.05 4.80 -12.64
N PHE A 79 11.28 4.32 -11.65
CA PHE A 79 10.61 5.22 -10.71
C PHE A 79 11.57 6.02 -9.83
N LEU A 80 12.70 5.44 -9.45
CA LEU A 80 13.71 6.15 -8.69
C LEU A 80 14.34 7.27 -9.52
N ASP A 81 14.69 6.97 -10.77
CA ASP A 81 15.25 7.96 -11.71
C ASP A 81 14.25 9.11 -11.96
N ASP A 82 12.97 8.78 -12.20
CA ASP A 82 11.89 9.76 -12.38
C ASP A 82 11.67 10.61 -11.12
N ALA A 83 11.67 9.99 -9.93
CA ALA A 83 11.51 10.68 -8.66
C ALA A 83 12.68 11.64 -8.37
N LEU A 84 13.92 11.21 -8.65
CA LEU A 84 15.11 12.04 -8.50
C LEU A 84 15.12 13.22 -9.47
N ALA A 85 14.69 13.01 -10.72
CA ALA A 85 14.54 14.08 -11.69
C ALA A 85 13.49 15.11 -11.25
N LEU A 86 12.32 14.66 -10.80
CA LEU A 86 11.29 15.53 -10.26
C LEU A 86 11.80 16.29 -9.03
N LYS A 87 12.47 15.60 -8.09
CA LYS A 87 13.07 16.21 -6.90
C LYS A 87 13.99 17.38 -7.28
N GLN A 88 14.90 17.19 -8.23
CA GLN A 88 15.80 18.26 -8.67
C GLN A 88 15.03 19.46 -9.24
N ILE A 89 13.97 19.22 -10.02
CA ILE A 89 13.11 20.29 -10.54
C ILE A 89 12.48 21.07 -9.38
N LEU A 90 11.92 20.38 -8.39
CA LEU A 90 11.27 21.02 -7.24
C LEU A 90 12.27 21.79 -6.36
N GLU A 91 13.46 21.24 -6.11
CA GLU A 91 14.54 21.93 -5.38
C GLU A 91 15.01 23.20 -6.08
N ASN A 92 15.12 23.17 -7.42
CA ASN A 92 15.46 24.35 -8.22
C ASN A 92 14.41 25.45 -8.15
N ILE A 93 13.13 25.09 -7.95
CA ILE A 93 12.03 26.03 -7.75
C ILE A 93 12.04 26.58 -6.33
N LEU A 94 12.17 25.70 -5.33
CA LEU A 94 12.13 26.06 -3.91
C LEU A 94 13.36 26.86 -3.45
N SER A 95 14.47 26.81 -4.20
CA SER A 95 15.66 27.62 -3.95
C SER A 95 15.56 29.06 -4.46
N LYS A 96 14.46 29.45 -5.12
CA LYS A 96 14.25 30.84 -5.54
C LYS A 96 13.70 31.66 -4.39
N ASP A 97 14.28 32.85 -4.20
CA ASP A 97 13.84 33.81 -3.17
C ASP A 97 12.56 34.59 -3.56
N PHE A 98 11.94 34.25 -4.70
CA PHE A 98 10.75 34.91 -5.23
C PHE A 98 9.78 33.90 -5.83
N ILE A 99 8.50 34.27 -5.90
CA ILE A 99 7.45 33.45 -6.51
C ILE A 99 7.61 33.47 -8.03
N LEU A 100 7.68 32.28 -8.64
CA LEU A 100 7.79 32.13 -10.09
C LEU A 100 6.45 32.46 -10.80
N PRO A 101 6.49 32.80 -12.11
CA PRO A 101 5.28 33.09 -12.87
C PRO A 101 4.28 31.93 -12.83
N LEU A 102 2.98 32.26 -12.73
CA LEU A 102 1.90 31.28 -12.60
C LEU A 102 1.92 30.23 -13.72
N GLU A 103 2.10 30.64 -14.98
CA GLU A 103 2.14 29.71 -16.12
C GLU A 103 3.28 28.68 -16.00
N PHE A 104 4.41 29.07 -15.41
CA PHE A 104 5.50 28.14 -15.15
C PHE A 104 5.13 27.17 -14.02
N LEU A 105 4.56 27.68 -12.93
CA LEU A 105 4.12 26.87 -11.79
C LEU A 105 3.03 25.86 -12.19
N GLU A 106 2.09 26.23 -13.05
CA GLU A 106 1.06 25.33 -13.58
C GLU A 106 1.66 24.17 -14.39
N LYS A 107 2.71 24.42 -15.20
CA LYS A 107 3.43 23.35 -15.91
C LYS A 107 4.12 22.38 -14.95
N VAL A 108 4.71 22.90 -13.88
CA VAL A 108 5.33 22.07 -12.83
C VAL A 108 4.27 21.24 -12.11
N TYR A 109 3.13 21.86 -11.78
CA TYR A 109 1.99 21.16 -11.19
C TYR A 109 1.50 20.02 -12.09
N GLN A 110 1.38 20.26 -13.40
CA GLN A 110 1.02 19.20 -14.35
C GLN A 110 2.06 18.06 -14.40
N ASN A 111 3.35 18.37 -14.29
CA ASN A 111 4.39 17.34 -14.21
C ASN A 111 4.25 16.48 -12.95
N ILE A 112 3.89 17.09 -11.81
CA ILE A 112 3.57 16.37 -10.59
C ILE A 112 2.37 15.44 -10.82
N GLU A 113 1.29 15.93 -11.44
CA GLU A 113 0.11 15.12 -11.72
C GLU A 113 0.40 13.95 -12.68
N ASN A 114 1.25 14.16 -13.68
CA ASN A 114 1.70 13.08 -14.58
C ASN A 114 2.51 12.00 -13.82
N PHE A 115 3.37 12.42 -12.90
CA PHE A 115 4.09 11.49 -12.04
C PHE A 115 3.14 10.75 -11.08
N ASN A 116 2.19 11.45 -10.46
CA ASN A 116 1.13 10.86 -9.63
C ASN A 116 0.36 9.78 -10.40
N HIS A 117 -0.07 10.07 -11.62
CA HIS A 117 -0.76 9.11 -12.48
C HIS A 117 0.10 7.85 -12.75
N SER A 118 1.40 8.04 -12.97
CA SER A 118 2.33 6.93 -13.20
C SER A 118 2.48 6.05 -11.95
N LEU A 119 2.47 6.64 -10.76
CA LEU A 119 2.50 5.91 -9.48
C LEU A 119 1.18 5.18 -9.20
N ASP A 120 0.04 5.80 -9.51
CA ASP A 120 -1.28 5.27 -9.20
C ASP A 120 -1.68 4.08 -10.10
N THR A 121 -1.07 3.97 -11.28
CA THR A 121 -1.37 2.93 -12.28
C THR A 121 -0.41 1.74 -12.27
N ASP A 122 0.73 1.83 -11.57
CA ASP A 122 1.74 0.78 -11.56
C ASP A 122 1.58 -0.19 -10.38
N GLU A 123 1.42 -1.47 -10.70
CA GLU A 123 1.26 -2.56 -9.73
C GLU A 123 2.43 -2.66 -8.74
N PHE A 124 3.66 -2.34 -9.18
CA PHE A 124 4.83 -2.37 -8.30
C PHE A 124 4.74 -1.31 -7.20
N ILE A 125 4.16 -0.15 -7.50
CA ILE A 125 4.01 0.97 -6.56
C ILE A 125 2.79 0.78 -5.67
N GLN A 126 1.69 0.24 -6.21
CA GLN A 126 0.43 0.06 -5.47
C GLN A 126 0.41 -1.16 -4.53
N ASP A 127 1.58 -1.59 -4.05
CA ASP A 127 1.71 -2.68 -3.09
C ASP A 127 1.27 -2.26 -1.67
N GLY A 128 1.21 -3.20 -0.74
CA GLY A 128 0.80 -2.91 0.64
C GLY A 128 1.72 -1.97 1.41
N ILE A 129 2.99 -1.81 1.00
CA ILE A 129 4.02 -1.05 1.73
C ILE A 129 4.04 0.40 1.25
N LEU A 130 4.23 0.62 -0.05
CA LEU A 130 4.29 1.94 -0.66
C LEU A 130 2.92 2.62 -0.69
N LYS A 131 1.81 1.88 -0.62
CA LYS A 131 0.48 2.48 -0.48
C LYS A 131 0.34 3.31 0.81
N ALA A 132 0.99 2.92 1.91
CA ALA A 132 1.02 3.75 3.11
C ALA A 132 1.78 5.07 2.86
N VAL A 133 2.86 5.03 2.07
CA VAL A 133 3.59 6.23 1.63
C VAL A 133 2.70 7.13 0.77
N MET A 134 1.79 6.58 -0.04
CA MET A 134 0.82 7.37 -0.79
C MET A 134 -0.23 8.06 0.11
N TYR A 135 -0.61 7.47 1.25
CA TYR A 135 -1.50 8.14 2.20
C TYR A 135 -0.83 9.34 2.87
N GLU A 136 0.47 9.27 3.14
CA GLU A 136 1.28 10.40 3.62
C GLU A 136 1.23 11.58 2.63
N ARG A 137 1.26 11.30 1.32
CA ARG A 137 1.06 12.30 0.25
C ARG A 137 -0.26 13.03 0.46
N GLY A 138 -1.34 12.26 0.57
CA GLY A 138 -2.70 12.79 0.74
C GLY A 138 -2.82 13.65 1.99
N LEU A 139 -2.22 13.23 3.11
CA LEU A 139 -2.19 14.01 4.34
C LEU A 139 -1.47 15.35 4.13
N LYS A 140 -0.24 15.34 3.63
CA LYS A 140 0.55 16.56 3.40
C LYS A 140 -0.16 17.54 2.47
N ILE A 141 -0.73 17.04 1.38
CA ILE A 141 -1.49 17.86 0.43
C ILE A 141 -2.78 18.41 1.07
N SER A 142 -3.50 17.61 1.86
CA SER A 142 -4.71 18.09 2.54
C SER A 142 -4.45 19.26 3.50
N LEU A 143 -3.26 19.30 4.11
CA LEU A 143 -2.86 20.42 4.96
C LEU A 143 -2.70 21.71 4.15
N VAL A 144 -2.19 21.65 2.92
CA VAL A 144 -2.12 22.82 2.02
C VAL A 144 -3.52 23.34 1.69
N TYR A 145 -4.47 22.45 1.37
CA TYR A 145 -5.86 22.85 1.12
C TYR A 145 -6.51 23.51 2.35
N LYS A 146 -6.17 23.05 3.56
CA LYS A 146 -6.69 23.62 4.81
C LYS A 146 -6.25 25.07 5.04
N GLU A 147 -5.12 25.50 4.48
CA GLU A 147 -4.64 26.89 4.59
C GLU A 147 -5.52 27.88 3.81
N ASN A 148 -6.43 27.42 2.94
CA ASN A 148 -7.35 28.26 2.16
C ASN A 148 -6.65 29.42 1.40
N ILE A 149 -5.50 29.13 0.82
CA ILE A 149 -4.72 30.11 0.04
C ILE A 149 -5.51 30.50 -1.22
N VAL A 150 -5.84 31.79 -1.34
CA VAL A 150 -6.66 32.31 -2.46
C VAL A 150 -5.82 32.59 -3.71
N ASP A 151 -4.56 33.02 -3.55
CA ASP A 151 -3.68 33.28 -4.68
C ASP A 151 -3.13 31.97 -5.28
N ASN A 152 -3.40 31.75 -6.57
CA ASN A 152 -3.05 30.50 -7.24
C ASN A 152 -1.53 30.23 -7.26
N ALA A 153 -0.71 31.25 -7.49
CA ALA A 153 0.75 31.08 -7.54
C ALA A 153 1.28 30.67 -6.16
N SER A 154 0.79 31.32 -5.10
CA SER A 154 1.10 30.98 -3.72
C SER A 154 0.59 29.59 -3.34
N PHE A 155 -0.61 29.20 -3.77
CA PHE A 155 -1.17 27.87 -3.54
C PHE A 155 -0.31 26.78 -4.19
N ILE A 156 0.02 26.91 -5.48
CA ILE A 156 0.86 25.93 -6.19
C ILE A 156 2.26 25.87 -5.56
N THR A 157 2.81 27.00 -5.12
CA THR A 157 4.10 27.03 -4.41
C THR A 157 4.04 26.24 -3.10
N ALA A 158 2.97 26.41 -2.31
CA ALA A 158 2.75 25.64 -1.08
C ALA A 158 2.55 24.14 -1.37
N TYR A 159 1.82 23.81 -2.43
CA TYR A 159 1.64 22.44 -2.90
C TYR A 159 2.97 21.80 -3.28
N ILE A 160 3.80 22.48 -4.08
CA ILE A 160 5.14 22.02 -4.47
C ILE A 160 6.00 21.76 -3.24
N LYS A 161 5.97 22.65 -2.24
CA LYS A 161 6.73 22.46 -0.99
C LYS A 161 6.29 21.20 -0.25
N ALA A 162 4.98 21.03 -0.02
CA ALA A 162 4.45 19.85 0.64
C ALA A 162 4.73 18.55 -0.14
N TYR A 163 4.61 18.62 -1.47
CA TYR A 163 4.90 17.51 -2.35
C TYR A 163 6.39 17.14 -2.35
N HIS A 164 7.30 18.13 -2.33
CA HIS A 164 8.74 17.90 -2.23
C HIS A 164 9.11 17.18 -0.93
N GLU A 165 8.55 17.59 0.21
CA GLU A 165 8.76 16.89 1.48
C GLU A 165 8.29 15.43 1.42
N TRP A 166 7.13 15.19 0.81
CA TRP A 166 6.64 13.84 0.57
C TRP A 166 7.57 13.05 -0.37
N LEU A 167 8.05 13.68 -1.44
CA LEU A 167 8.89 13.04 -2.45
C LEU A 167 10.21 12.56 -1.86
N LEU A 168 10.82 13.31 -0.92
CA LEU A 168 11.99 12.87 -0.18
C LEU A 168 11.72 11.58 0.61
N TYR A 169 10.59 11.54 1.33
CA TYR A 169 10.16 10.36 2.06
C TYR A 169 9.86 9.18 1.13
N PHE A 170 9.22 9.43 -0.02
CA PHE A 170 8.96 8.42 -1.03
C PHE A 170 10.25 7.81 -1.59
N ILE A 171 11.24 8.64 -1.93
CA ILE A 171 12.54 8.19 -2.44
C ILE A 171 13.23 7.28 -1.40
N GLU A 172 13.27 7.69 -0.13
CA GLU A 172 13.88 6.88 0.94
C GLU A 172 13.22 5.49 1.04
N LYS A 173 11.88 5.42 0.97
CA LYS A 173 11.16 4.15 1.04
C LYS A 173 11.31 3.32 -0.22
N LEU A 174 11.38 3.94 -1.38
CA LEU A 174 11.63 3.26 -2.65
C LEU A 174 13.03 2.65 -2.67
N GLU A 175 14.06 3.37 -2.21
CA GLU A 175 15.43 2.87 -2.09
C GLU A 175 15.53 1.68 -1.11
N GLN A 176 14.86 1.76 0.04
CA GLN A 176 14.76 0.63 0.98
C GLN A 176 14.17 -0.62 0.31
N LYS A 177 13.08 -0.45 -0.45
CA LYS A 177 12.45 -1.55 -1.20
C LYS A 177 13.39 -2.12 -2.27
N ILE A 178 14.07 -1.27 -3.04
CA ILE A 178 15.06 -1.67 -4.05
C ILE A 178 16.16 -2.53 -3.42
N ASN A 179 16.70 -2.09 -2.28
CA ASN A 179 17.75 -2.82 -1.57
C ASN A 179 17.28 -4.21 -1.10
N ILE A 180 16.05 -4.32 -0.60
CA ILE A 180 15.45 -5.61 -0.22
C ILE A 180 15.36 -6.54 -1.43
N ILE A 181 14.85 -6.04 -2.57
CA ILE A 181 14.71 -6.84 -3.79
C ILE A 181 16.08 -7.32 -4.30
N ILE A 182 17.08 -6.44 -4.34
CA ILE A 182 18.43 -6.79 -4.79
C ILE A 182 19.09 -7.84 -3.88
N ASN A 183 18.93 -7.71 -2.57
CA ASN A 183 19.56 -8.63 -1.61
C ASN A 183 18.84 -9.99 -1.58
N SER A 184 17.52 -10.03 -1.77
CA SER A 184 16.72 -11.26 -1.76
C SER A 184 17.12 -12.29 -2.82
N LEU A 185 17.76 -11.86 -3.91
CA LEU A 185 18.21 -12.76 -4.99
C LEU A 185 19.64 -13.30 -4.78
N LYS A 186 20.46 -12.66 -3.94
CA LYS A 186 21.85 -13.05 -3.71
C LYS A 186 21.99 -14.27 -2.80
N GLU A 187 21.01 -14.54 -1.95
CA GLU A 187 21.03 -15.66 -0.99
C GLU A 187 20.70 -17.03 -1.62
N THR A 188 20.51 -17.10 -2.95
CA THR A 188 20.18 -18.34 -3.68
C THR A 188 21.29 -18.86 -4.60
N GLN A 189 22.53 -18.36 -4.47
CA GLN A 189 23.74 -18.92 -5.11
C GLN A 189 24.62 -19.60 -4.06
#